data_AF-A0A2D7UYB6-F1
#
_entry.id   AF-A0A2D7UYB6-F1
#
_cell.length_a   1.000
_cell.length_b   1.000
_cell.length_c   1.000
_cell.angle_alpha   90.00
_cell.angle_beta   90.00
_cell.angle_gamma   90.00
#
_symmetry.space_group_name_H-M   'P 1'
#
loop_
_entity.id
_entity.type
_entity.pdbx_description
1 polymer ?
#
loop_
_entity_poly.entity_id
_entity_poly.type
_entity_poly.pdbx_seq_one_letter_code
_entity_poly.pdbx_strand_id
1 'polypeptide(L)'
;MRAKAVLLVILMLSSIQASLAQDAFLVRLPDIGGTSSGADCSNQTHSGGAFHANAGMGDDSWAGTSDCPTATIQAAVDLASQGGTVIVGEGVYHETVTLDEQGMTLRVAEGERAILDGSESVTEDLGGTWTVHGSSSEGTIWKADLSKDAWQLFIDYEEEMPARWPNANFSDGTALNDDEYWAHGSVDVDDYETNATAACIDGMAKYQSGSKYYCLNYLNGELEDDNSTYAGHGGLIESGVNATGAIAVLNIGSFRTWSRNVTSHNMSNGSFTFDDVPSSEWKYKHHMYFLTQKLELLDVPGEWFFDHESSSNTVYYMPRDGKDPNELDIRMKTQAYAILCSDDDGVVVDGFDYFATTFSLDDCDGSEIRNSTLLYPSTSKRSLGHAGEDMDNRYVSRVDDCIGCLIDSCDFLYTDGAAFEAHGGASSSQNNTINNSYFYHIDWSGSDQKSLMTTIMMDGTTNRFTNNTMHRTGTSATIRIGNAPQIMFNEIYDTAYIQSDGTVVQMMQAE
;
A
#
# COMPACT_ATOMS: atom_id res chain seq x y z
N MET A 1 32.85 -24.55 -28.32
CA MET A 1 32.82 -23.84 -27.03
C MET A 1 32.05 -22.56 -27.24
N ARG A 2 30.73 -22.62 -27.00
CA ARG A 2 29.77 -21.55 -27.26
C ARG A 2 29.43 -20.85 -25.94
N ALA A 3 29.25 -19.55 -26.06
CA ALA A 3 28.92 -18.57 -25.03
C ALA A 3 28.05 -19.09 -23.88
N LYS A 4 28.59 -19.01 -22.66
CA LYS A 4 27.85 -18.98 -21.40
C LYS A 4 28.42 -17.81 -20.60
N ALA A 5 27.87 -16.61 -20.79
CA ALA A 5 28.03 -15.44 -19.90
C ALA A 5 27.29 -14.24 -20.50
N VAL A 6 25.95 -14.23 -20.47
CA VAL A 6 25.15 -13.00 -20.68
C VAL A 6 23.91 -12.93 -19.77
N LEU A 7 23.44 -14.03 -19.17
CA LEU A 7 22.19 -14.06 -18.40
C LEU A 7 22.30 -13.67 -16.91
N LEU A 8 23.34 -12.93 -16.49
CA LEU A 8 23.54 -12.55 -15.07
C LEU A 8 23.70 -11.03 -14.85
N VAL A 9 23.55 -10.20 -15.89
CA VAL A 9 23.79 -8.75 -15.81
C VAL A 9 22.48 -7.94 -15.74
N ILE A 10 21.34 -8.49 -16.18
CA ILE A 10 20.05 -7.77 -16.19
C ILE A 10 19.38 -7.78 -14.80
N LEU A 11 19.42 -8.91 -14.07
CA LEU A 11 18.89 -9.03 -12.70
C LEU A 11 19.64 -8.17 -11.65
N MET A 12 20.91 -7.86 -11.89
CA MET A 12 21.65 -6.94 -11.01
C MET A 12 21.28 -5.47 -11.27
N LEU A 13 20.89 -5.09 -12.49
CA LEU A 13 20.57 -3.69 -12.79
C LEU A 13 19.23 -3.24 -12.18
N SER A 14 18.22 -4.11 -12.08
CA SER A 14 16.90 -3.77 -11.51
C SER A 14 16.88 -3.76 -9.98
N SER A 15 17.59 -4.68 -9.32
CA SER A 15 17.77 -4.67 -7.86
C SER A 15 18.62 -3.49 -7.38
N ILE A 16 19.59 -3.05 -8.21
CA ILE A 16 20.34 -1.81 -7.98
C ILE A 16 19.43 -0.58 -8.03
N GLN A 17 18.43 -0.51 -8.92
CA GLN A 17 17.52 0.65 -9.00
C GLN A 17 16.64 0.84 -7.75
N ALA A 18 16.07 -0.23 -7.19
CA ALA A 18 15.21 -0.13 -6.00
C ALA A 18 15.98 0.12 -4.69
N SER A 19 17.11 -0.56 -4.49
CA SER A 19 17.98 -0.30 -3.34
C SER A 19 18.60 1.10 -3.39
N LEU A 20 18.98 1.57 -4.60
CA LEU A 20 19.38 2.97 -4.79
C LEU A 20 18.23 3.95 -4.55
N ALA A 21 16.95 3.58 -4.76
CA ALA A 21 15.82 4.49 -4.54
C ALA A 21 15.55 4.72 -3.04
N GLN A 22 15.54 3.67 -2.21
CA GLN A 22 15.44 3.82 -0.74
C GLN A 22 16.68 4.48 -0.14
N ASP A 23 17.88 4.03 -0.53
CA ASP A 23 19.13 4.66 -0.10
C ASP A 23 19.21 6.13 -0.57
N ALA A 24 18.74 6.47 -1.78
CA ALA A 24 18.70 7.86 -2.24
C ALA A 24 17.62 8.69 -1.56
N PHE A 25 16.48 8.08 -1.19
CA PHE A 25 15.41 8.75 -0.46
C PHE A 25 15.92 9.23 0.91
N LEU A 26 16.63 8.36 1.63
CA LEU A 26 17.20 8.61 2.95
C LEU A 26 18.47 9.47 2.97
N VAL A 27 19.38 9.29 2.00
CA VAL A 27 20.64 10.05 1.92
C VAL A 27 20.41 11.54 1.63
N ARG A 28 19.19 11.95 1.28
CA ARG A 28 18.87 13.32 0.84
C ARG A 28 17.54 13.84 1.39
N LEU A 29 17.19 13.57 2.65
CA LEU A 29 16.15 14.37 3.28
C LEU A 29 16.53 15.86 3.12
N PRO A 30 15.62 16.69 2.61
CA PRO A 30 15.85 18.12 2.42
C PRO A 30 16.40 18.79 3.69
N ASP A 31 17.47 19.58 3.56
CA ASP A 31 17.97 20.38 4.68
C ASP A 31 17.08 21.63 4.83
N ILE A 32 16.39 21.77 5.97
CA ILE A 32 15.48 22.90 6.25
C ILE A 32 16.28 24.19 6.58
N GLY A 33 17.62 24.14 6.54
CA GLY A 33 18.52 25.26 6.82
C GLY A 33 18.59 26.34 5.72
N GLY A 34 17.59 27.22 5.62
CA GLY A 34 17.62 28.38 4.75
C GLY A 34 18.00 29.69 5.45
N THR A 35 18.85 30.51 4.85
CA THR A 35 19.04 31.92 5.29
C THR A 35 17.96 32.79 4.67
N SER A 36 17.14 33.45 5.51
CA SER A 36 16.10 34.39 5.08
C SER A 36 16.61 35.37 4.01
N SER A 37 15.85 35.54 2.92
CA SER A 37 16.16 36.56 1.92
C SER A 37 16.23 37.94 2.59
N GLY A 38 17.14 38.80 2.15
CA GLY A 38 17.21 40.19 2.62
C GLY A 38 16.06 41.08 2.10
N ALA A 39 14.98 40.47 1.60
CA ALA A 39 13.86 41.15 0.98
C ALA A 39 12.87 41.67 2.04
N ASP A 40 12.26 42.83 1.76
CA ASP A 40 11.18 43.38 2.59
C ASP A 40 9.83 42.75 2.18
N CYS A 41 9.60 41.53 2.66
CA CYS A 41 8.40 40.75 2.33
C CYS A 41 7.09 41.38 2.82
N SER A 42 7.16 42.33 3.77
CA SER A 42 5.99 43.03 4.30
C SER A 42 5.35 44.01 3.31
N ASN A 43 6.10 44.45 2.29
CA ASN A 43 5.66 45.43 1.29
C ASN A 43 5.74 44.90 -0.14
N GLN A 44 6.09 43.63 -0.33
CA GLN A 44 6.11 43.01 -1.65
C GLN A 44 4.69 42.75 -2.16
N THR A 45 4.49 42.98 -3.45
CA THR A 45 3.27 42.62 -4.17
C THR A 45 3.63 41.67 -5.31
N HIS A 46 2.83 40.64 -5.54
CA HIS A 46 3.01 39.76 -6.69
C HIS A 46 2.66 40.51 -7.99
N SER A 47 3.57 40.51 -8.96
CA SER A 47 3.42 41.25 -10.23
C SER A 47 3.25 40.36 -11.46
N GLY A 48 2.71 39.14 -11.26
CA GLY A 48 2.53 38.13 -12.29
C GLY A 48 3.70 37.13 -12.35
N GLY A 49 3.47 35.97 -12.98
CA GLY A 49 4.39 34.84 -12.99
C GLY A 49 3.94 33.72 -12.04
N ALA A 50 4.86 32.82 -11.70
CA ALA A 50 4.58 31.73 -10.78
C ALA A 50 4.47 32.23 -9.32
N PHE A 51 3.71 31.50 -8.51
CA PHE A 51 3.77 31.58 -7.06
C PHE A 51 4.80 30.61 -6.53
N HIS A 52 5.34 30.88 -5.35
CA HIS A 52 6.42 30.10 -4.77
C HIS A 52 6.09 29.68 -3.34
N ALA A 53 6.40 28.42 -3.00
CA ALA A 53 6.31 27.87 -1.65
C ALA A 53 7.66 27.29 -1.22
N ASN A 54 8.05 27.48 0.05
CA ASN A 54 9.27 26.91 0.63
C ASN A 54 9.09 26.65 2.13
N ALA A 55 9.18 25.38 2.56
CA ALA A 55 8.90 24.99 3.94
C ALA A 55 9.84 25.63 4.99
N GLY A 56 11.10 25.85 4.65
CA GLY A 56 12.11 26.37 5.58
C GLY A 56 12.30 27.88 5.56
N MET A 57 11.88 28.55 4.48
CA MET A 57 12.15 29.98 4.25
C MET A 57 10.90 30.82 4.00
N GLY A 58 9.72 30.21 3.88
CA GLY A 58 8.47 30.89 3.58
C GLY A 58 7.66 31.32 4.79
N ASP A 59 6.64 32.14 4.52
CA ASP A 59 5.61 32.56 5.49
C ASP A 59 4.29 32.74 4.72
N ASP A 60 3.22 32.09 5.18
CA ASP A 60 1.91 32.10 4.48
C ASP A 60 1.23 33.48 4.46
N SER A 61 1.76 34.47 5.20
CA SER A 61 1.32 35.86 5.09
C SER A 61 1.96 36.62 3.91
N TRP A 62 2.96 36.04 3.25
CA TRP A 62 3.67 36.69 2.15
C TRP A 62 2.96 36.52 0.81
N ALA A 63 3.34 37.36 -0.16
CA ALA A 63 2.71 37.42 -1.47
C ALA A 63 3.07 36.25 -2.41
N GLY A 64 3.82 35.24 -1.94
CA GLY A 64 4.23 34.08 -2.74
C GLY A 64 5.17 34.40 -3.91
N THR A 65 6.02 35.42 -3.78
CA THR A 65 7.05 35.73 -4.79
C THR A 65 8.28 34.85 -4.59
N SER A 66 9.18 34.78 -5.57
CA SER A 66 10.42 33.99 -5.44
C SER A 66 11.29 34.41 -4.25
N ASP A 67 11.30 35.69 -3.90
CA ASP A 67 12.08 36.23 -2.78
C ASP A 67 11.32 36.12 -1.45
N CYS A 68 9.99 35.99 -1.50
CA CYS A 68 9.08 35.95 -0.37
C CYS A 68 8.02 34.84 -0.60
N PRO A 69 8.44 33.55 -0.58
CA PRO A 69 7.54 32.42 -0.81
C PRO A 69 6.59 32.19 0.36
N THR A 70 5.47 31.51 0.12
CA THR A 70 4.64 30.97 1.22
C THR A 70 5.37 29.83 1.93
N ALA A 71 4.99 29.50 3.16
CA ALA A 71 5.55 28.35 3.87
C ALA A 71 4.94 27.04 3.36
N THR A 72 3.62 27.03 3.16
CA THR A 72 2.86 25.87 2.66
C THR A 72 2.61 25.95 1.15
N ILE A 73 2.44 24.78 0.54
CA ILE A 73 2.10 24.67 -0.89
C ILE A 73 0.68 25.16 -1.12
N GLN A 74 -0.27 24.78 -0.26
CA GLN A 74 -1.66 25.21 -0.37
C GLN A 74 -1.79 26.74 -0.34
N ALA A 75 -1.05 27.44 0.52
CA ALA A 75 -1.09 28.90 0.54
C ALA A 75 -0.62 29.52 -0.79
N ALA A 76 0.33 28.90 -1.51
CA ALA A 76 0.70 29.35 -2.85
C ALA A 76 -0.34 28.99 -3.93
N VAL A 77 -1.00 27.83 -3.79
CA VAL A 77 -2.11 27.42 -4.65
C VAL A 77 -3.29 28.39 -4.51
N ASP A 78 -3.68 28.75 -3.30
CA ASP A 78 -4.78 29.70 -3.01
C ASP A 78 -4.55 31.10 -3.60
N LEU A 79 -3.29 31.46 -3.89
CA LEU A 79 -2.92 32.71 -4.54
C LEU A 79 -2.95 32.61 -6.08
N ALA A 80 -2.77 31.41 -6.62
CA ALA A 80 -2.79 31.15 -8.04
C ALA A 80 -4.24 31.12 -8.57
N SER A 81 -4.43 31.60 -9.80
CA SER A 81 -5.70 31.49 -10.52
C SER A 81 -5.62 30.39 -11.58
N GLN A 82 -6.73 30.09 -12.26
CA GLN A 82 -6.79 29.27 -13.48
C GLN A 82 -5.54 29.41 -14.38
N GLY A 83 -4.95 28.27 -14.76
CA GLY A 83 -3.72 28.20 -15.56
C GLY A 83 -2.45 28.66 -14.84
N GLY A 84 -2.52 28.93 -13.55
CA GLY A 84 -1.43 29.40 -12.72
C GLY A 84 -0.35 28.36 -12.51
N THR A 85 0.83 28.81 -12.10
CA THR A 85 1.97 27.92 -11.78
C THR A 85 2.42 28.17 -10.35
N VAL A 86 2.59 27.10 -9.59
CA VAL A 86 3.23 27.09 -8.27
C VAL A 86 4.57 26.35 -8.39
N ILE A 87 5.65 27.00 -7.98
CA ILE A 87 7.01 26.44 -7.92
C ILE A 87 7.35 26.16 -6.46
N VAL A 88 7.57 24.90 -6.12
CA VAL A 88 7.85 24.47 -4.75
C VAL A 88 9.35 24.24 -4.59
N GLY A 89 9.92 24.85 -3.56
CA GLY A 89 11.33 24.69 -3.24
C GLY A 89 11.64 23.42 -2.46
N GLU A 90 12.91 23.23 -2.14
CA GLU A 90 13.41 22.12 -1.34
C GLU A 90 12.72 22.09 0.04
N GLY A 91 12.20 20.93 0.44
CA GLY A 91 11.52 20.77 1.71
C GLY A 91 10.71 19.48 1.85
N VAL A 92 10.31 19.20 3.09
CA VAL A 92 9.34 18.15 3.43
C VAL A 92 8.03 18.84 3.82
N TYR A 93 6.93 18.42 3.20
CA TYR A 93 5.63 19.06 3.30
C TYR A 93 4.59 18.03 3.78
N HIS A 94 4.11 18.21 5.00
CA HIS A 94 2.98 17.45 5.55
C HIS A 94 1.70 18.29 5.42
N GLU A 95 1.07 18.23 4.26
CA GLU A 95 -0.17 18.96 3.95
C GLU A 95 -0.97 18.24 2.86
N THR A 96 -2.28 18.51 2.78
CA THR A 96 -3.10 18.10 1.64
C THR A 96 -3.28 19.31 0.74
N VAL A 97 -2.78 19.22 -0.48
CA VAL A 97 -2.89 20.23 -1.52
C VAL A 97 -4.06 19.88 -2.42
N THR A 98 -5.05 20.77 -2.48
CA THR A 98 -6.18 20.68 -3.40
C THR A 98 -5.93 21.63 -4.56
N LEU A 99 -5.82 21.08 -5.77
CA LEU A 99 -5.73 21.84 -7.02
C LEU A 99 -7.17 22.11 -7.48
N ASP A 100 -7.65 23.33 -7.23
CA ASP A 100 -9.05 23.74 -7.38
C ASP A 100 -9.29 24.76 -8.51
N GLU A 101 -8.34 24.81 -9.45
CA GLU A 101 -8.42 25.66 -10.63
C GLU A 101 -7.87 24.92 -11.87
N GLN A 102 -8.68 24.91 -12.94
CA GLN A 102 -8.31 24.29 -14.21
C GLN A 102 -6.95 24.75 -14.76
N GLY A 103 -6.18 23.81 -15.29
CA GLY A 103 -4.90 24.07 -15.95
C GLY A 103 -3.78 24.46 -15.00
N MET A 104 -3.96 24.34 -13.68
CA MET A 104 -2.91 24.64 -12.71
C MET A 104 -1.69 23.73 -12.89
N THR A 105 -0.50 24.30 -12.69
CA THR A 105 0.75 23.55 -12.68
C THR A 105 1.42 23.69 -11.33
N LEU A 106 1.58 22.57 -10.64
CA LEU A 106 2.39 22.45 -9.43
C LEU A 106 3.68 21.72 -9.79
N ARG A 107 4.84 22.36 -9.59
CA ARG A 107 6.13 21.74 -9.92
C ARG A 107 7.23 22.07 -8.94
N VAL A 108 8.17 21.14 -8.78
CA VAL A 108 9.38 21.37 -7.97
C VAL A 108 10.34 22.31 -8.71
N ALA A 109 11.06 23.15 -7.95
CA ALA A 109 12.09 24.03 -8.45
C ALA A 109 13.25 23.22 -9.09
N GLU A 110 13.89 23.79 -10.11
CA GLU A 110 14.92 23.09 -10.87
C GLU A 110 16.13 22.75 -9.98
N GLY A 111 16.45 21.45 -9.87
CA GLY A 111 17.58 20.97 -9.06
C GLY A 111 17.28 20.85 -7.57
N GLU A 112 16.08 21.18 -7.13
CA GLU A 112 15.61 21.04 -5.76
C GLU A 112 14.78 19.75 -5.60
N ARG A 113 14.50 19.36 -4.35
CA ARG A 113 13.74 18.16 -4.02
C ARG A 113 12.65 18.49 -3.00
N ALA A 114 11.39 18.26 -3.38
CA ALA A 114 10.25 18.40 -2.47
C ALA A 114 9.62 17.03 -2.21
N ILE A 115 9.37 16.73 -0.93
CA ILE A 115 8.72 15.50 -0.48
C ILE A 115 7.36 15.85 0.11
N LEU A 116 6.31 15.25 -0.42
CA LEU A 116 4.99 15.21 0.21
C LEU A 116 4.99 14.04 1.20
N ASP A 117 4.95 14.33 2.50
CA ASP A 117 5.11 13.35 3.56
C ASP A 117 3.77 13.15 4.30
N GLY A 118 3.14 11.99 4.13
CA GLY A 118 1.90 11.64 4.83
C GLY A 118 2.10 11.01 6.20
N SER A 119 3.32 11.02 6.72
CA SER A 119 3.67 10.57 8.05
C SER A 119 4.00 11.71 8.99
N GLU A 120 3.88 11.43 10.29
CA GLU A 120 4.23 12.34 11.37
C GLU A 120 5.10 11.62 12.40
N SER A 121 6.04 12.35 13.01
CA SER A 121 6.89 11.83 14.07
C SER A 121 6.05 11.45 15.29
N VAL A 122 6.28 10.24 15.81
CA VAL A 122 5.58 9.76 17.01
C VAL A 122 5.85 10.68 18.20
N THR A 123 7.11 11.10 18.40
CA THR A 123 7.50 11.89 19.58
C THR A 123 7.35 13.38 19.40
N GLU A 124 7.52 13.91 18.19
CA GLU A 124 7.51 15.36 17.95
C GLU A 124 6.10 15.86 17.56
N ASP A 125 5.45 15.21 16.60
CA ASP A 125 4.20 15.68 15.99
C ASP A 125 2.97 15.06 16.67
N LEU A 126 3.03 13.77 16.99
CA LEU A 126 1.90 13.01 17.55
C LEU A 126 1.85 13.06 19.09
N GLY A 127 2.82 13.71 19.73
CA GLY A 127 2.87 13.90 21.18
C GLY A 127 3.14 12.61 21.98
N GLY A 128 3.55 11.55 21.31
CA GLY A 128 3.86 10.26 21.90
C GLY A 128 5.08 10.32 22.81
N THR A 129 5.07 9.51 23.86
CA THR A 129 6.25 9.26 24.68
C THR A 129 6.30 7.77 24.95
N TRP A 130 7.38 7.13 24.51
CA TRP A 130 7.49 5.69 24.62
C TRP A 130 7.77 5.29 26.06
N THR A 131 6.97 4.37 26.56
CA THR A 131 7.11 3.75 27.87
C THR A 131 7.09 2.24 27.75
N VAL A 132 7.84 1.54 28.61
CA VAL A 132 7.85 0.08 28.62
C VAL A 132 6.46 -0.44 28.94
N HIS A 133 5.91 -1.25 28.04
CA HIS A 133 4.66 -1.99 28.25
C HIS A 133 4.92 -3.36 28.90
N GLY A 134 5.90 -4.09 28.37
CA GLY A 134 6.25 -5.44 28.82
C GLY A 134 7.55 -5.92 28.20
N SER A 135 7.99 -7.12 28.56
CA SER A 135 9.21 -7.74 28.02
C SER A 135 9.06 -9.25 27.91
N SER A 136 9.59 -9.82 26.84
CA SER A 136 9.69 -11.25 26.58
C SER A 136 11.17 -11.69 26.49
N SER A 137 11.43 -12.94 26.13
CA SER A 137 12.79 -13.38 25.76
C SER A 137 13.31 -12.73 24.48
N GLU A 138 12.40 -12.32 23.59
CA GLU A 138 12.72 -11.77 22.27
C GLU A 138 13.02 -10.26 22.33
N GLY A 139 12.36 -9.53 23.24
CA GLY A 139 12.57 -8.09 23.33
C GLY A 139 11.69 -7.39 24.36
N THR A 140 11.78 -6.06 24.36
CA THR A 140 10.93 -5.19 25.19
C THR A 140 9.87 -4.57 24.29
N ILE A 141 8.61 -4.74 24.66
CA ILE A 141 7.48 -4.07 24.03
C ILE A 141 7.31 -2.71 24.70
N TRP A 142 7.30 -1.68 23.89
CA TRP A 142 7.04 -0.31 24.28
C TRP A 142 5.66 0.12 23.80
N LYS A 143 5.13 1.18 24.41
CA LYS A 143 3.91 1.83 23.95
C LYS A 143 3.97 3.34 24.04
N ALA A 144 3.22 4.01 23.18
CA ALA A 144 2.99 5.45 23.21
C ALA A 144 1.51 5.75 22.87
N ASP A 145 0.93 6.73 23.53
CA ASP A 145 -0.39 7.27 23.19
C ASP A 145 -0.22 8.39 22.15
N LEU A 146 -1.07 8.41 21.13
CA LEU A 146 -0.96 9.36 20.01
C LEU A 146 -2.13 10.35 20.00
N SER A 147 -1.91 11.53 19.43
CA SER A 147 -2.93 12.59 19.34
C SER A 147 -4.06 12.31 18.34
N LYS A 148 -3.86 11.36 17.40
CA LYS A 148 -4.80 10.96 16.34
C LYS A 148 -4.50 9.56 15.83
N ASP A 149 -5.36 9.04 14.97
CA ASP A 149 -5.21 7.72 14.37
C ASP A 149 -4.00 7.68 13.43
N ALA A 150 -3.30 6.56 13.43
CA ALA A 150 -2.16 6.30 12.56
C ALA A 150 -2.12 4.82 12.19
N TRP A 151 -1.67 4.48 10.97
CA TRP A 151 -1.97 3.15 10.41
C TRP A 151 -0.85 2.48 9.60
N GLN A 152 0.36 3.05 9.64
CA GLN A 152 1.58 2.42 9.11
C GLN A 152 2.76 2.97 9.91
N LEU A 153 3.70 2.13 10.36
CA LEU A 153 4.84 2.53 11.20
C LEU A 153 6.15 2.43 10.41
N PHE A 154 6.96 3.47 10.53
CA PHE A 154 8.26 3.58 9.87
C PHE A 154 9.36 3.91 10.87
N ILE A 155 10.54 3.36 10.63
CA ILE A 155 11.78 3.72 11.33
C ILE A 155 12.80 4.10 10.30
N ASP A 156 13.38 5.29 10.44
CA ASP A 156 14.30 5.83 9.44
C ASP A 156 13.69 5.64 8.01
N TYR A 157 12.42 6.03 7.85
CA TYR A 157 11.63 5.90 6.61
C TYR A 157 11.53 4.48 6.00
N GLU A 158 11.82 3.42 6.76
CA GLU A 158 11.57 2.03 6.38
C GLU A 158 10.37 1.46 7.15
N GLU A 159 9.47 0.78 6.45
CA GLU A 159 8.28 0.18 7.06
C GLU A 159 8.62 -1.01 7.99
N GLU A 160 7.98 -1.01 9.16
CA GLU A 160 8.01 -2.12 10.11
C GLU A 160 6.79 -3.04 9.97
N MET A 161 6.95 -4.30 10.35
CA MET A 161 5.93 -5.34 10.13
C MET A 161 4.75 -5.15 11.09
N PRO A 162 3.49 -5.05 10.63
CA PRO A 162 2.34 -5.21 11.50
C PRO A 162 2.38 -6.58 12.16
N ALA A 163 2.22 -6.63 13.49
CA ALA A 163 2.27 -7.86 14.27
C ALA A 163 1.39 -8.94 13.65
N ARG A 164 2.00 -10.10 13.35
CA ARG A 164 1.32 -11.15 12.60
C ARG A 164 1.80 -12.54 12.97
N TRP A 165 0.91 -13.51 12.76
CA TRP A 165 1.28 -14.92 12.78
C TRP A 165 0.86 -15.60 11.47
N PRO A 166 1.73 -16.42 10.82
CA PRO A 166 3.13 -16.62 11.14
C PRO A 166 3.96 -15.33 11.01
N ASN A 167 5.03 -15.24 11.80
CA ASN A 167 5.92 -14.08 11.82
C ASN A 167 6.63 -13.98 10.48
N ALA A 168 6.74 -12.77 9.93
CA ALA A 168 7.44 -12.49 8.69
C ALA A 168 8.10 -11.11 8.76
N ASN A 169 8.94 -10.77 7.79
CA ASN A 169 9.61 -9.49 7.72
C ASN A 169 9.75 -9.00 6.27
N PHE A 170 9.70 -7.69 6.08
CA PHE A 170 9.93 -7.07 4.77
C PHE A 170 11.41 -7.12 4.36
N SER A 171 12.32 -6.97 5.32
CA SER A 171 13.77 -6.83 5.09
C SER A 171 14.46 -8.12 4.60
N ASP A 172 13.91 -9.29 4.94
CA ASP A 172 14.42 -10.59 4.49
C ASP A 172 13.55 -11.23 3.38
N GLY A 173 12.48 -10.55 2.97
CA GLY A 173 11.57 -10.98 1.91
C GLY A 173 10.56 -12.05 2.31
N THR A 174 10.51 -12.47 3.57
CA THR A 174 9.59 -13.52 4.03
C THR A 174 8.12 -13.09 3.98
N ALA A 175 7.83 -11.78 3.99
CA ALA A 175 6.47 -11.26 3.82
C ALA A 175 5.79 -11.68 2.49
N LEU A 176 6.57 -11.93 1.44
CA LEU A 176 6.10 -12.41 0.13
C LEU A 176 6.27 -13.92 -0.07
N ASN A 177 6.60 -14.68 0.98
CA ASN A 177 6.77 -16.12 0.90
C ASN A 177 5.54 -16.82 1.50
N ASP A 178 4.55 -17.09 0.65
CA ASP A 178 3.33 -17.79 1.04
C ASP A 178 3.56 -19.28 1.33
N ASP A 179 4.53 -19.91 0.66
CA ASP A 179 4.87 -21.32 0.87
C ASP A 179 5.32 -21.64 2.32
N GLU A 180 6.02 -20.72 3.01
CA GLU A 180 6.66 -21.02 4.31
C GLU A 180 6.30 -20.06 5.46
N TYR A 181 5.80 -18.85 5.14
CA TYR A 181 5.52 -17.78 6.13
C TYR A 181 4.06 -17.32 6.10
N TRP A 182 3.21 -18.05 5.39
CA TRP A 182 1.76 -18.06 5.57
C TRP A 182 1.37 -19.44 6.08
N ALA A 183 0.38 -19.49 6.97
CA ALA A 183 -0.18 -20.75 7.45
C ALA A 183 -1.15 -21.32 6.41
N HIS A 184 -1.26 -22.65 6.34
CA HIS A 184 -2.05 -23.33 5.31
C HIS A 184 -3.28 -23.98 5.95
N GLY A 185 -4.41 -23.89 5.27
CA GLY A 185 -5.64 -24.55 5.70
C GLY A 185 -5.65 -26.01 5.25
N SER A 186 -6.29 -26.86 6.04
CA SER A 186 -6.43 -28.30 5.79
C SER A 186 -7.44 -28.65 4.69
N VAL A 187 -8.00 -27.67 3.96
CA VAL A 187 -8.84 -27.96 2.79
C VAL A 187 -8.02 -28.77 1.77
N ASP A 188 -8.66 -29.71 1.09
CA ASP A 188 -8.06 -30.72 0.21
C ASP A 188 -7.16 -31.76 0.90
N VAL A 189 -6.93 -31.69 2.22
CA VAL A 189 -6.25 -32.75 2.95
C VAL A 189 -7.25 -33.87 3.25
N ASP A 190 -7.05 -35.02 2.61
CA ASP A 190 -7.92 -36.22 2.72
C ASP A 190 -9.39 -36.03 2.27
N ASP A 191 -9.70 -34.90 1.61
CA ASP A 191 -11.01 -34.65 1.01
C ASP A 191 -11.31 -35.64 -0.13
N TYR A 192 -12.59 -35.97 -0.31
CA TYR A 192 -12.99 -36.94 -1.34
C TYR A 192 -14.34 -36.66 -2.00
N GLU A 193 -14.43 -36.97 -3.30
CA GLU A 193 -15.68 -36.92 -4.05
C GLU A 193 -16.66 -38.00 -3.52
N THR A 194 -17.90 -37.59 -3.28
CA THR A 194 -18.99 -38.43 -2.79
C THR A 194 -20.25 -38.24 -3.65
N ASN A 195 -21.40 -38.71 -3.18
CA ASN A 195 -22.69 -38.47 -3.81
C ASN A 195 -23.70 -37.86 -2.83
N ALA A 196 -24.87 -37.48 -3.36
CA ALA A 196 -25.91 -36.80 -2.60
C ALA A 196 -26.33 -37.57 -1.32
N THR A 197 -26.32 -38.91 -1.34
CA THR A 197 -26.92 -39.73 -0.28
C THR A 197 -25.89 -40.33 0.68
N ALA A 198 -24.64 -40.54 0.28
CA ALA A 198 -23.60 -41.08 1.15
C ALA A 198 -23.22 -40.06 2.25
N ALA A 199 -23.10 -40.52 3.50
CA ALA A 199 -22.61 -39.68 4.59
C ALA A 199 -21.10 -39.42 4.46
N CYS A 200 -20.64 -38.27 4.95
CA CYS A 200 -19.22 -38.00 5.11
C CYS A 200 -18.65 -38.73 6.33
N ILE A 201 -17.32 -38.87 6.38
CA ILE A 201 -16.61 -39.26 7.60
C ILE A 201 -16.98 -38.27 8.72
N ASP A 202 -17.06 -38.76 9.96
CA ASP A 202 -17.39 -37.93 11.12
C ASP A 202 -16.41 -36.76 11.24
N GLY A 203 -16.93 -35.55 11.44
CA GLY A 203 -16.15 -34.30 11.42
C GLY A 203 -16.10 -33.58 10.07
N MET A 204 -16.31 -34.26 8.94
CA MET A 204 -16.32 -33.63 7.62
C MET A 204 -17.71 -33.11 7.21
N ALA A 205 -17.71 -32.04 6.42
CA ALA A 205 -18.89 -31.39 5.88
C ALA A 205 -19.11 -31.75 4.40
N LYS A 206 -20.37 -32.02 4.02
CA LYS A 206 -20.73 -32.27 2.61
C LYS A 206 -20.89 -30.97 1.85
N TYR A 207 -20.14 -30.80 0.77
CA TYR A 207 -20.22 -29.67 -0.15
C TYR A 207 -20.71 -30.09 -1.53
N GLN A 208 -21.51 -29.27 -2.20
CA GLN A 208 -21.96 -29.51 -3.57
C GLN A 208 -21.37 -28.44 -4.51
N SER A 209 -20.65 -28.88 -5.53
CA SER A 209 -20.16 -28.02 -6.61
C SER A 209 -20.70 -28.53 -7.94
N GLY A 210 -21.67 -27.80 -8.50
CA GLY A 210 -22.40 -28.23 -9.69
C GLY A 210 -23.15 -29.54 -9.44
N SER A 211 -22.85 -30.57 -10.23
CA SER A 211 -23.46 -31.91 -10.09
C SER A 211 -22.69 -32.85 -9.17
N LYS A 212 -21.52 -32.44 -8.67
CA LYS A 212 -20.65 -33.25 -7.81
C LYS A 212 -20.82 -32.90 -6.35
N TYR A 213 -20.54 -33.88 -5.49
CA TYR A 213 -20.51 -33.72 -4.04
C TYR A 213 -19.12 -34.07 -3.53
N TYR A 214 -18.68 -33.36 -2.50
CA TYR A 214 -17.40 -33.57 -1.82
C TYR A 214 -17.64 -33.64 -0.32
N CYS A 215 -16.78 -34.36 0.39
CA CYS A 215 -16.64 -34.25 1.83
C CYS A 215 -15.36 -33.47 2.10
N LEU A 216 -15.49 -32.35 2.79
CA LEU A 216 -14.43 -31.39 3.09
C LEU A 216 -14.24 -31.28 4.60
N ASN A 217 -13.02 -30.98 5.05
CA ASN A 217 -12.75 -30.74 6.48
C ASN A 217 -13.57 -29.57 7.06
N TYR A 218 -13.74 -28.51 6.27
CA TYR A 218 -14.52 -27.34 6.65
C TYR A 218 -15.18 -26.70 5.42
N LEU A 219 -16.09 -25.75 5.66
CA LEU A 219 -16.78 -24.97 4.63
C LEU A 219 -16.45 -23.49 4.79
N ASN A 220 -16.88 -22.69 3.82
CA ASN A 220 -16.87 -21.23 3.90
C ASN A 220 -17.44 -20.74 5.25
N GLY A 221 -16.74 -19.80 5.88
CA GLY A 221 -17.00 -19.31 7.25
C GLY A 221 -16.16 -20.00 8.34
N GLU A 222 -15.43 -21.06 7.99
CA GLU A 222 -14.48 -21.75 8.86
C GLU A 222 -13.17 -22.02 8.10
N LEU A 223 -12.06 -22.07 8.83
CA LEU A 223 -10.79 -22.60 8.37
C LEU A 223 -10.18 -23.43 9.49
N GLU A 224 -9.76 -24.65 9.17
CA GLU A 224 -8.93 -25.48 10.04
C GLU A 224 -7.49 -25.42 9.54
N ASP A 225 -6.55 -25.03 10.41
CA ASP A 225 -5.12 -25.07 10.11
C ASP A 225 -4.67 -26.50 9.79
N ASP A 226 -3.80 -26.67 8.80
CA ASP A 226 -3.24 -27.99 8.48
C ASP A 226 -2.32 -28.53 9.58
N ASN A 227 -1.88 -27.64 10.48
CA ASN A 227 -0.99 -27.88 11.60
C ASN A 227 0.30 -28.61 11.18
N SER A 228 0.73 -28.38 9.95
CA SER A 228 2.02 -28.85 9.42
C SER A 228 3.15 -27.95 9.90
N THR A 229 4.37 -28.49 9.87
CA THR A 229 5.58 -27.73 10.20
C THR A 229 6.20 -27.17 8.93
N TYR A 230 6.35 -25.85 8.91
CA TYR A 230 7.03 -25.06 7.88
C TYR A 230 8.26 -24.38 8.48
N ALA A 231 9.09 -23.74 7.64
CA ALA A 231 10.24 -22.98 8.13
C ALA A 231 9.81 -21.80 9.02
N GLY A 232 8.68 -21.16 8.72
CA GLY A 232 8.16 -20.01 9.46
C GLY A 232 7.30 -20.34 10.68
N HIS A 233 6.75 -21.56 10.81
CA HIS A 233 5.87 -21.93 11.94
C HIS A 233 5.68 -23.44 12.11
N GLY A 234 5.25 -23.86 13.31
CA GLY A 234 4.86 -25.24 13.65
C GLY A 234 3.35 -25.53 13.56
N GLY A 235 2.57 -24.59 13.01
CA GLY A 235 1.11 -24.65 12.98
C GLY A 235 0.44 -23.87 14.12
N LEU A 236 -0.86 -23.61 13.98
CA LEU A 236 -1.60 -22.68 14.86
C LEU A 236 -1.77 -23.24 16.28
N ILE A 237 -1.86 -24.57 16.45
CA ILE A 237 -1.94 -25.17 17.78
C ILE A 237 -0.60 -25.04 18.51
N GLU A 238 0.51 -25.30 17.80
CA GLU A 238 1.85 -25.24 18.36
C GLU A 238 2.25 -23.82 18.76
N SER A 239 1.80 -22.81 18.01
CA SER A 239 2.07 -21.40 18.33
C SER A 239 1.42 -20.95 19.64
N GLY A 240 0.34 -21.62 20.07
CA GLY A 240 -0.43 -21.23 21.26
C GLY A 240 -1.20 -19.92 21.09
N VAL A 241 -1.25 -19.35 19.88
CA VAL A 241 -1.96 -18.12 19.56
C VAL A 241 -3.46 -18.32 19.73
N ASN A 242 -4.12 -17.38 20.41
CA ASN A 242 -5.57 -17.28 20.37
C ASN A 242 -5.97 -16.33 19.22
N ALA A 243 -6.44 -16.90 18.10
CA ALA A 243 -6.84 -16.11 16.93
C ALA A 243 -8.12 -15.27 17.15
N THR A 244 -8.92 -15.52 18.20
CA THR A 244 -10.19 -14.80 18.40
C THR A 244 -9.95 -13.29 18.53
N GLY A 245 -10.65 -12.51 17.70
CA GLY A 245 -10.55 -11.05 17.66
C GLY A 245 -9.39 -10.53 16.81
N ALA A 246 -8.56 -11.38 16.21
CA ALA A 246 -7.60 -10.99 15.18
C ALA A 246 -8.30 -10.74 13.85
N ILE A 247 -7.61 -10.05 12.94
CA ILE A 247 -7.94 -10.05 11.51
C ILE A 247 -7.18 -11.20 10.85
N ALA A 248 -7.88 -12.10 10.17
CA ALA A 248 -7.29 -13.09 9.30
C ALA A 248 -7.27 -12.56 7.85
N VAL A 249 -6.12 -12.58 7.20
CA VAL A 249 -5.99 -12.39 5.76
C VAL A 249 -5.97 -13.76 5.10
N LEU A 250 -6.98 -14.05 4.29
CA LEU A 250 -7.40 -15.38 3.87
C LEU A 250 -7.38 -15.50 2.33
N ASN A 251 -6.35 -16.14 1.77
CA ASN A 251 -6.40 -16.58 0.39
C ASN A 251 -7.19 -17.89 0.32
N ILE A 252 -8.51 -17.76 0.20
CA ILE A 252 -9.45 -18.88 0.13
C ILE A 252 -10.23 -18.92 -1.20
N GLY A 253 -9.77 -18.11 -2.16
CA GLY A 253 -10.45 -17.84 -3.43
C GLY A 253 -9.57 -18.09 -4.65
N SER A 254 -8.36 -18.64 -4.45
CA SER A 254 -7.31 -18.79 -5.46
C SER A 254 -6.69 -17.45 -5.88
N PHE A 255 -7.39 -16.67 -6.72
CA PHE A 255 -6.99 -15.32 -7.12
C PHE A 255 -7.54 -14.23 -6.18
N ARG A 256 -8.32 -14.64 -5.17
CA ARG A 256 -9.02 -13.74 -4.25
C ARG A 256 -8.59 -14.01 -2.82
N THR A 257 -8.08 -12.97 -2.19
CA THR A 257 -7.74 -12.92 -0.77
C THR A 257 -8.69 -11.94 -0.07
N TRP A 258 -9.24 -12.34 1.07
CA TRP A 258 -10.11 -11.48 1.89
C TRP A 258 -9.52 -11.28 3.26
N SER A 259 -9.67 -10.11 3.85
CA SER A 259 -9.51 -9.98 5.29
C SER A 259 -10.83 -10.16 6.02
N ARG A 260 -10.84 -10.89 7.14
CA ARG A 260 -12.02 -11.13 7.98
C ARG A 260 -11.66 -11.12 9.45
N ASN A 261 -12.57 -10.63 10.28
CA ASN A 261 -12.45 -10.77 11.72
C ASN A 261 -12.66 -12.23 12.12
N VAL A 262 -11.76 -12.75 12.94
CA VAL A 262 -11.90 -14.08 13.54
C VAL A 262 -12.88 -13.99 14.71
N THR A 263 -14.00 -14.70 14.60
CA THR A 263 -15.11 -14.65 15.57
C THR A 263 -14.98 -15.67 16.69
N SER A 264 -14.33 -16.81 16.42
CA SER A 264 -13.99 -17.82 17.42
C SER A 264 -12.79 -18.65 16.98
N HIS A 265 -12.04 -19.20 17.93
CA HIS A 265 -10.92 -20.10 17.68
C HIS A 265 -10.98 -21.31 18.63
N ASN A 266 -10.90 -22.50 18.08
CA ASN A 266 -10.76 -23.75 18.81
C ASN A 266 -9.28 -24.16 18.88
N MET A 267 -8.66 -23.82 20.01
CA MET A 267 -7.24 -24.13 20.27
C MET A 267 -6.91 -25.64 20.32
N SER A 268 -7.90 -26.54 20.29
CA SER A 268 -7.66 -27.98 20.36
C SER A 268 -7.43 -28.63 19.00
N ASN A 269 -8.02 -28.09 17.93
CA ASN A 269 -7.85 -28.57 16.55
C ASN A 269 -7.34 -27.47 15.61
N GLY A 270 -7.15 -26.23 16.08
CA GLY A 270 -6.67 -25.13 15.25
C GLY A 270 -7.71 -24.56 14.29
N SER A 271 -9.01 -24.89 14.44
CA SER A 271 -10.05 -24.31 13.59
C SER A 271 -10.56 -22.99 14.13
N PHE A 272 -10.81 -22.04 13.24
CA PHE A 272 -11.39 -20.74 13.59
C PHE A 272 -12.48 -20.33 12.61
N THR A 273 -13.40 -19.50 13.08
CA THR A 273 -14.56 -19.05 12.32
C THR A 273 -14.46 -17.57 11.97
N PHE A 274 -15.10 -17.20 10.86
CA PHE A 274 -15.15 -15.83 10.34
C PHE A 274 -16.43 -15.64 9.51
N ASP A 275 -16.74 -14.40 9.13
CA ASP A 275 -17.90 -14.13 8.28
C ASP A 275 -17.68 -14.65 6.85
N ASP A 276 -18.64 -15.43 6.34
CA ASP A 276 -18.61 -16.02 4.99
C ASP A 276 -18.15 -15.02 3.90
N VAL A 277 -17.33 -15.51 2.97
CA VAL A 277 -17.06 -14.78 1.71
C VAL A 277 -18.12 -15.13 0.66
N PRO A 278 -18.25 -14.40 -0.47
CA PRO A 278 -19.18 -14.78 -1.52
C PRO A 278 -18.99 -16.25 -1.96
N SER A 279 -20.06 -17.04 -1.90
CA SER A 279 -19.99 -18.49 -2.11
C SER A 279 -19.52 -18.92 -3.50
N SER A 280 -19.68 -18.05 -4.50
CA SER A 280 -19.15 -18.25 -5.86
C SER A 280 -17.63 -18.06 -5.96
N GLU A 281 -17.04 -17.33 -5.01
CA GLU A 281 -15.63 -16.96 -5.01
C GLU A 281 -14.81 -17.83 -4.08
N TRP A 282 -15.40 -18.37 -3.01
CA TRP A 282 -14.75 -19.39 -2.18
C TRP A 282 -14.39 -20.64 -3.01
N LYS A 283 -13.17 -21.14 -2.85
CA LYS A 283 -12.70 -22.38 -3.48
C LYS A 283 -12.43 -23.41 -2.41
N TYR A 284 -12.62 -24.69 -2.70
CA TYR A 284 -12.25 -25.77 -1.78
C TYR A 284 -10.81 -26.23 -2.07
N LYS A 285 -9.84 -25.32 -2.24
CA LYS A 285 -8.46 -25.69 -2.55
C LYS A 285 -7.46 -24.60 -2.16
N HIS A 286 -6.24 -25.03 -1.83
CA HIS A 286 -5.05 -24.17 -1.63
C HIS A 286 -5.32 -23.00 -0.68
N HIS A 287 -5.89 -23.25 0.49
CA HIS A 287 -6.14 -22.19 1.47
C HIS A 287 -4.86 -21.79 2.18
N MET A 288 -4.58 -20.49 2.20
CA MET A 288 -3.42 -19.92 2.88
C MET A 288 -3.87 -18.68 3.64
N TYR A 289 -3.25 -18.40 4.77
CA TYR A 289 -3.63 -17.28 5.61
C TYR A 289 -2.51 -16.78 6.51
N PHE A 290 -2.72 -15.58 7.05
CA PHE A 290 -2.03 -15.12 8.24
C PHE A 290 -2.99 -14.31 9.12
N LEU A 291 -2.68 -14.23 10.40
CA LEU A 291 -3.39 -13.45 11.41
C LEU A 291 -2.64 -12.15 11.66
N THR A 292 -3.36 -11.06 11.88
CA THR A 292 -2.79 -9.74 12.23
C THR A 292 -3.77 -8.95 13.09
N GLN A 293 -3.42 -7.72 13.43
CA GLN A 293 -4.24 -6.79 14.20
C GLN A 293 -4.68 -7.35 15.56
N LYS A 294 -3.72 -7.90 16.30
CA LYS A 294 -3.91 -8.38 17.66
C LYS A 294 -2.61 -8.24 18.45
N LEU A 295 -2.67 -7.60 19.62
CA LEU A 295 -1.49 -7.31 20.44
C LEU A 295 -0.71 -8.58 20.81
N GLU A 296 -1.39 -9.71 21.03
CA GLU A 296 -0.74 -10.98 21.38
C GLU A 296 0.08 -11.59 20.23
N LEU A 297 -0.02 -11.05 19.02
CA LEU A 297 0.83 -11.42 17.89
C LEU A 297 2.15 -10.62 17.86
N LEU A 298 2.28 -9.58 18.68
CA LEU A 298 3.51 -8.78 18.79
C LEU A 298 4.53 -9.55 19.64
N ASP A 299 5.34 -10.39 19.01
CA ASP A 299 6.19 -11.33 19.73
C ASP A 299 7.65 -11.38 19.26
N VAL A 300 8.00 -10.74 18.13
CA VAL A 300 9.39 -10.60 17.66
C VAL A 300 9.80 -9.15 17.39
N PRO A 301 11.11 -8.82 17.42
CA PRO A 301 11.59 -7.48 17.11
C PRO A 301 11.24 -7.04 15.69
N GLY A 302 10.86 -5.78 15.53
CA GLY A 302 10.40 -5.19 14.26
C GLY A 302 8.88 -5.26 14.06
N GLU A 303 8.14 -5.86 14.99
CA GLU A 303 6.69 -5.85 14.92
C GLU A 303 6.05 -4.67 15.67
N TRP A 304 4.89 -4.23 15.20
CA TRP A 304 4.07 -3.21 15.85
C TRP A 304 2.57 -3.52 15.82
N PHE A 305 1.81 -2.91 16.71
CA PHE A 305 0.35 -3.01 16.78
C PHE A 305 -0.27 -1.65 17.15
N PHE A 306 -1.30 -1.23 16.44
CA PHE A 306 -2.08 -0.04 16.80
C PHE A 306 -3.43 -0.43 17.38
N ASP A 307 -3.63 -0.07 18.64
CA ASP A 307 -4.86 -0.31 19.38
C ASP A 307 -5.91 0.75 19.03
N HIS A 308 -6.54 0.58 17.87
CA HIS A 308 -7.63 1.43 17.37
C HIS A 308 -8.87 1.48 18.29
N GLU A 309 -9.02 0.51 19.19
CA GLU A 309 -10.12 0.47 20.17
C GLU A 309 -9.75 1.22 21.47
N SER A 310 -8.48 1.58 21.66
CA SER A 310 -8.05 2.37 22.81
C SER A 310 -8.60 3.79 22.71
N SER A 311 -9.00 4.36 23.86
CA SER A 311 -9.45 5.76 23.90
C SER A 311 -8.33 6.79 23.70
N SER A 312 -7.08 6.33 23.62
CA SER A 312 -5.86 7.16 23.56
C SER A 312 -4.98 6.84 22.35
N ASN A 313 -5.49 6.09 21.36
CA ASN A 313 -4.78 5.77 20.12
C ASN A 313 -3.38 5.21 20.39
N THR A 314 -3.32 4.16 21.22
CA THR A 314 -2.05 3.59 21.69
C THR A 314 -1.40 2.73 20.60
N VAL A 315 -0.16 3.06 20.26
CA VAL A 315 0.73 2.20 19.47
C VAL A 315 1.62 1.37 20.39
N TYR A 316 1.85 0.11 20.03
CA TYR A 316 2.78 -0.82 20.65
C TYR A 316 3.85 -1.21 19.63
N TYR A 317 5.11 -1.27 20.05
CA TYR A 317 6.23 -1.59 19.17
C TYR A 317 7.32 -2.36 19.92
N MET A 318 7.94 -3.34 19.26
CA MET A 318 9.13 -4.03 19.75
C MET A 318 10.35 -3.63 18.92
N PRO A 319 11.22 -2.70 19.40
CA PRO A 319 12.38 -2.24 18.66
C PRO A 319 13.35 -3.34 18.24
N ARG A 320 13.79 -3.27 16.98
CA ARG A 320 14.98 -4.01 16.53
C ARG A 320 16.19 -3.62 17.40
N ASP A 321 17.04 -4.60 17.71
CA ASP A 321 18.25 -4.47 18.53
C ASP A 321 18.05 -3.97 19.98
N GLY A 322 16.80 -3.89 20.47
CA GLY A 322 16.50 -3.50 21.86
C GLY A 322 16.82 -2.04 22.19
N LYS A 323 16.92 -1.17 21.19
CA LYS A 323 17.11 0.28 21.37
C LYS A 323 15.91 0.91 22.08
N ASP A 324 16.14 2.00 22.80
CA ASP A 324 15.06 2.83 23.34
C ASP A 324 14.38 3.57 22.17
N PRO A 325 13.07 3.36 21.94
CA PRO A 325 12.37 4.00 20.81
C PRO A 325 12.23 5.51 20.96
N ASN A 326 12.49 6.10 22.13
CA ASN A 326 12.61 7.55 22.28
C ASN A 326 13.90 8.12 21.64
N GLU A 327 14.85 7.26 21.25
CA GLU A 327 16.09 7.65 20.56
C GLU A 327 16.07 7.33 19.06
N LEU A 328 14.92 6.86 18.54
CA LEU A 328 14.72 6.47 17.14
C LEU A 328 13.85 7.49 16.41
N ASP A 329 14.08 7.65 15.10
CA ASP A 329 13.15 8.38 14.23
C ASP A 329 11.99 7.44 13.85
N ILE A 330 10.96 7.42 14.71
CA ILE A 330 9.74 6.65 14.47
C ILE A 330 8.65 7.57 13.96
N ARG A 331 8.15 7.27 12.77
CA ARG A 331 7.08 8.02 12.11
C ARG A 331 5.89 7.10 11.86
N MET A 332 4.69 7.65 11.82
CA MET A 332 3.51 6.89 11.42
C MET A 332 2.67 7.62 10.39
N LYS A 333 2.11 6.88 9.44
CA LYS A 333 1.19 7.41 8.41
C LYS A 333 -0.11 7.89 9.05
N THR A 334 -0.46 9.14 8.78
CA THR A 334 -1.67 9.84 9.28
C THR A 334 -2.45 10.54 8.17
N GLN A 335 -1.92 10.56 6.94
CA GLN A 335 -2.55 11.15 5.76
C GLN A 335 -2.52 10.16 4.58
N ALA A 336 -3.66 9.98 3.93
CA ALA A 336 -3.76 9.12 2.74
C ALA A 336 -3.32 9.83 1.46
N TYR A 337 -3.82 11.05 1.24
CA TYR A 337 -3.64 11.82 0.01
C TYR A 337 -3.01 13.20 0.28
N ALA A 338 -1.91 13.47 -0.39
CA ALA A 338 -1.23 14.77 -0.37
C ALA A 338 -1.64 15.66 -1.55
N ILE A 339 -2.07 15.08 -2.68
CA ILE A 339 -2.62 15.82 -3.82
C ILE A 339 -4.06 15.38 -4.06
N LEU A 340 -4.95 16.36 -4.16
CA LEU A 340 -6.34 16.18 -4.56
C LEU A 340 -6.67 17.10 -5.74
N CYS A 341 -7.51 16.60 -6.64
CA CYS A 341 -8.18 17.37 -7.69
C CYS A 341 -9.60 16.83 -7.84
N SER A 342 -10.58 17.71 -7.96
CA SER A 342 -11.99 17.37 -8.24
C SER A 342 -12.55 18.35 -9.24
N ASP A 343 -13.08 17.88 -10.37
CA ASP A 343 -13.77 18.68 -11.39
C ASP A 343 -12.89 19.75 -12.10
N ASP A 344 -11.56 19.63 -12.02
CA ASP A 344 -10.60 20.60 -12.58
C ASP A 344 -9.65 19.97 -13.61
N ASP A 345 -9.94 20.22 -14.88
CA ASP A 345 -9.18 19.69 -16.01
C ASP A 345 -7.76 20.24 -16.12
N GLY A 346 -6.85 19.41 -16.62
CA GLY A 346 -5.54 19.81 -17.13
C GLY A 346 -4.56 20.22 -16.04
N VAL A 347 -4.75 19.75 -14.80
CA VAL A 347 -3.79 20.00 -13.73
C VAL A 347 -2.52 19.19 -13.96
N VAL A 348 -1.36 19.76 -13.61
CA VAL A 348 -0.06 19.13 -13.77
C VAL A 348 0.67 19.12 -12.44
N VAL A 349 1.10 17.96 -11.98
CA VAL A 349 1.99 17.79 -10.83
C VAL A 349 3.30 17.15 -11.30
N ASP A 350 4.41 17.87 -11.11
CA ASP A 350 5.70 17.49 -11.71
C ASP A 350 6.87 17.59 -10.71
N GLY A 351 7.57 16.47 -10.51
CA GLY A 351 8.84 16.42 -9.79
C GLY A 351 8.76 16.17 -8.29
N PHE A 352 7.58 15.85 -7.74
CA PHE A 352 7.39 15.60 -6.31
C PHE A 352 7.68 14.14 -5.95
N ASP A 353 8.41 13.92 -4.86
CA ASP A 353 8.45 12.62 -4.19
C ASP A 353 7.31 12.53 -3.16
N TYR A 354 6.78 11.33 -2.95
CA TYR A 354 5.72 11.03 -2.00
C TYR A 354 6.25 9.99 -1.01
N PHE A 355 6.05 10.24 0.28
CA PHE A 355 6.33 9.27 1.33
C PHE A 355 5.08 9.01 2.15
N ALA A 356 4.72 7.74 2.29
CA ALA A 356 3.55 7.31 3.05
C ALA A 356 2.30 8.11 2.67
N THR A 357 2.11 8.46 1.39
CA THR A 357 0.97 9.25 0.87
C THR A 357 0.91 9.14 -0.65
N THR A 358 -0.20 9.56 -1.25
CA THR A 358 -0.39 9.51 -2.71
C THR A 358 -1.33 10.62 -3.20
N PHE A 359 -1.87 10.47 -4.41
CA PHE A 359 -2.79 11.41 -5.06
C PHE A 359 -4.14 10.76 -5.40
N SER A 360 -5.18 11.60 -5.50
CA SER A 360 -6.50 11.23 -6.05
C SER A 360 -6.97 12.35 -6.97
N LEU A 361 -7.24 12.02 -8.24
CA LEU A 361 -7.85 12.94 -9.20
C LEU A 361 -9.24 12.41 -9.55
N ASP A 362 -10.28 13.23 -9.47
CA ASP A 362 -11.66 12.85 -9.77
C ASP A 362 -12.28 13.85 -10.74
N ASP A 363 -12.74 13.40 -11.91
CA ASP A 363 -13.25 14.25 -13.00
C ASP A 363 -12.27 15.38 -13.39
N CYS A 364 -10.97 15.05 -13.50
CA CYS A 364 -9.89 15.99 -13.85
C CYS A 364 -9.26 15.63 -15.20
N ASP A 365 -9.96 15.88 -16.31
CA ASP A 365 -9.56 15.43 -17.64
C ASP A 365 -8.20 16.01 -18.10
N GLY A 366 -7.41 15.22 -18.79
CA GLY A 366 -6.12 15.65 -19.37
C GLY A 366 -5.05 16.00 -18.33
N SER A 367 -5.24 15.61 -17.07
CA SER A 367 -4.30 15.90 -15.98
C SER A 367 -3.09 14.98 -15.99
N GLU A 368 -2.00 15.43 -15.36
CA GLU A 368 -0.69 14.81 -15.48
C GLU A 368 0.01 14.70 -14.13
N ILE A 369 0.49 13.51 -13.78
CA ILE A 369 1.43 13.26 -12.68
C ILE A 369 2.74 12.79 -13.28
N ARG A 370 3.85 13.49 -12.98
CA ARG A 370 5.14 13.26 -13.65
C ARG A 370 6.34 13.29 -12.72
N ASN A 371 7.36 12.51 -13.11
CA ASN A 371 8.71 12.58 -12.54
C ASN A 371 8.71 12.42 -11.01
N SER A 372 8.00 11.41 -10.51
CA SER A 372 7.72 11.26 -9.08
C SER A 372 8.18 9.91 -8.54
N THR A 373 8.75 9.89 -7.34
CA THR A 373 8.96 8.65 -6.57
C THR A 373 7.90 8.54 -5.49
N LEU A 374 7.10 7.47 -5.50
CA LEU A 374 6.09 7.19 -4.49
C LEU A 374 6.51 5.99 -3.64
N LEU A 375 6.86 6.25 -2.39
CA LEU A 375 7.30 5.27 -1.41
C LEU A 375 6.19 5.03 -0.37
N TYR A 376 5.72 3.79 -0.25
CA TYR A 376 4.55 3.41 0.55
C TYR A 376 3.26 4.19 0.21
N PRO A 377 2.89 4.37 -1.07
CA PRO A 377 1.76 5.23 -1.44
C PRO A 377 0.38 4.67 -1.06
N SER A 378 0.24 3.34 -1.11
CA SER A 378 -1.02 2.64 -0.84
C SER A 378 -0.84 1.71 0.35
N THR A 379 -1.82 1.73 1.27
CA THR A 379 -1.84 0.82 2.42
C THR A 379 -3.26 0.44 2.79
N SER A 380 -3.44 -0.76 3.36
CA SER A 380 -4.73 -1.17 3.89
C SER A 380 -5.09 -0.40 5.16
N LYS A 381 -6.36 -0.48 5.53
CA LYS A 381 -6.88 0.07 6.80
C LYS A 381 -6.93 -0.97 7.93
N ARG A 382 -6.24 -2.11 7.79
CA ARG A 382 -6.30 -3.22 8.77
C ARG A 382 -5.82 -2.82 10.17
N SER A 383 -4.79 -2.00 10.26
CA SER A 383 -4.28 -1.49 11.55
C SER A 383 -5.27 -0.56 12.28
N LEU A 384 -6.30 -0.08 11.57
CA LEU A 384 -7.44 0.66 12.13
C LEU A 384 -8.66 -0.24 12.40
N GLY A 385 -8.49 -1.56 12.34
CA GLY A 385 -9.56 -2.54 12.63
C GLY A 385 -10.45 -2.89 11.43
N HIS A 386 -10.20 -2.36 10.24
CA HIS A 386 -11.03 -2.62 9.07
C HIS A 386 -10.67 -3.97 8.42
N ALA A 387 -11.40 -5.02 8.77
CA ALA A 387 -11.45 -6.25 8.01
C ALA A 387 -12.48 -6.17 6.88
N GLY A 388 -12.18 -6.76 5.72
CA GLY A 388 -13.02 -6.73 4.53
C GLY A 388 -13.16 -5.32 3.97
N GLU A 389 -12.03 -4.63 3.77
CA GLU A 389 -12.01 -3.25 3.32
C GLU A 389 -12.86 -3.05 2.04
N ASP A 390 -13.61 -1.95 2.01
CA ASP A 390 -14.38 -1.58 0.82
C ASP A 390 -13.43 -1.28 -0.34
N MET A 391 -13.48 -2.12 -1.37
CA MET A 391 -12.61 -2.02 -2.54
C MET A 391 -12.78 -0.71 -3.32
N ASP A 392 -13.89 0.00 -3.17
CA ASP A 392 -14.13 1.29 -3.83
C ASP A 392 -13.59 2.49 -3.03
N ASN A 393 -13.27 2.28 -1.75
CA ASN A 393 -12.87 3.34 -0.81
C ASN A 393 -11.50 3.08 -0.17
N ARG A 394 -10.59 2.44 -0.91
CA ARG A 394 -9.23 2.17 -0.46
C ARG A 394 -8.31 3.36 -0.67
N TYR A 395 -7.26 3.43 0.14
CA TYR A 395 -6.18 4.41 -0.05
C TYR A 395 -5.20 3.91 -1.10
N VAL A 396 -5.45 4.30 -2.35
CA VAL A 396 -4.64 3.95 -3.53
C VAL A 396 -4.45 5.17 -4.42
N SER A 397 -3.29 5.28 -5.08
CA SER A 397 -3.03 6.27 -6.13
C SER A 397 -4.05 6.11 -7.26
N ARG A 398 -4.85 7.13 -7.55
CA ARG A 398 -5.95 6.92 -8.50
C ARG A 398 -6.39 8.11 -9.32
N VAL A 399 -7.01 7.77 -10.45
CA VAL A 399 -7.76 8.70 -11.31
C VAL A 399 -9.17 8.16 -11.55
N ASP A 400 -10.17 8.91 -11.14
CA ASP A 400 -11.57 8.53 -11.18
C ASP A 400 -12.30 9.38 -12.23
N ASP A 401 -13.08 8.72 -13.11
CA ASP A 401 -13.86 9.36 -14.18
C ASP A 401 -13.08 10.34 -15.08
N CYS A 402 -11.77 10.12 -15.24
CA CYS A 402 -10.88 10.96 -16.04
C CYS A 402 -10.69 10.48 -17.48
N ILE A 403 -10.55 11.42 -18.41
CA ILE A 403 -10.24 11.21 -19.83
C ILE A 403 -8.86 11.79 -20.17
N GLY A 404 -7.99 10.94 -20.71
CA GLY A 404 -6.71 11.38 -21.27
C GLY A 404 -5.66 11.79 -20.24
N CYS A 405 -5.81 11.36 -18.98
CA CYS A 405 -4.79 11.58 -17.96
C CYS A 405 -3.49 10.83 -18.27
N LEU A 406 -2.38 11.39 -17.80
CA LEU A 406 -1.04 10.85 -17.99
C LEU A 406 -0.31 10.68 -16.66
N ILE A 407 0.05 9.44 -16.35
CA ILE A 407 1.03 9.11 -15.31
C ILE A 407 2.32 8.75 -16.02
N ASP A 408 3.36 9.57 -15.89
CA ASP A 408 4.59 9.40 -16.68
C ASP A 408 5.86 9.53 -15.84
N SER A 409 6.79 8.59 -16.04
CA SER A 409 8.09 8.64 -15.36
C SER A 409 7.94 8.63 -13.83
N CYS A 410 7.03 7.79 -13.32
CA CYS A 410 6.76 7.64 -11.89
C CYS A 410 7.19 6.27 -11.36
N ASP A 411 7.71 6.23 -10.15
CA ASP A 411 8.08 5.01 -9.44
C ASP A 411 7.08 4.73 -8.31
N PHE A 412 6.49 3.53 -8.26
CA PHE A 412 5.58 3.10 -7.19
C PHE A 412 6.19 1.93 -6.44
N LEU A 413 6.49 2.13 -5.15
CA LEU A 413 7.32 1.22 -4.37
C LEU A 413 6.63 0.83 -3.06
N TYR A 414 6.68 -0.48 -2.73
CA TYR A 414 6.33 -1.04 -1.42
C TYR A 414 4.89 -0.71 -0.96
N THR A 415 3.89 -1.30 -1.59
CA THR A 415 2.48 -1.06 -1.21
C THR A 415 1.87 -2.22 -0.43
N ASP A 416 0.88 -1.88 0.39
CA ASP A 416 -0.14 -2.81 0.91
C ASP A 416 -1.47 -2.52 0.22
N GLY A 417 -1.58 -3.00 -1.01
CA GLY A 417 -2.69 -2.77 -1.94
C GLY A 417 -2.19 -2.51 -3.36
N ALA A 418 -3.12 -2.20 -4.28
CA ALA A 418 -2.78 -1.87 -5.66
C ALA A 418 -1.83 -0.64 -5.73
N ALA A 419 -0.97 -0.61 -6.74
CA ALA A 419 -0.09 0.54 -6.97
C ALA A 419 -0.87 1.72 -7.56
N PHE A 420 -1.80 1.42 -8.48
CA PHE A 420 -2.59 2.42 -9.18
C PHE A 420 -3.94 1.88 -9.63
N GLU A 421 -4.97 2.71 -9.51
CA GLU A 421 -6.32 2.44 -9.99
C GLU A 421 -6.83 3.58 -10.89
N ALA A 422 -7.51 3.23 -11.99
CA ALA A 422 -8.35 4.17 -12.72
C ALA A 422 -9.79 3.66 -12.72
N HIS A 423 -10.75 4.47 -12.27
CA HIS A 423 -12.16 4.11 -12.27
C HIS A 423 -12.96 4.91 -13.29
N GLY A 424 -14.13 4.36 -13.62
CA GLY A 424 -15.12 5.01 -14.46
C GLY A 424 -15.65 4.11 -15.57
N GLY A 425 -16.73 4.56 -16.20
CA GLY A 425 -17.37 3.86 -17.29
C GLY A 425 -16.60 3.99 -18.62
N ALA A 426 -17.04 3.25 -19.64
CA ALA A 426 -16.46 3.35 -20.98
C ALA A 426 -16.56 4.73 -21.63
N SER A 427 -17.37 5.65 -21.08
CA SER A 427 -17.49 7.03 -21.56
C SER A 427 -16.82 8.06 -20.66
N SER A 428 -16.55 7.75 -19.39
CA SER A 428 -15.95 8.68 -18.42
C SER A 428 -14.49 8.37 -18.14
N SER A 429 -14.06 7.11 -18.21
CA SER A 429 -12.65 6.74 -18.09
C SER A 429 -12.09 6.29 -19.44
N GLN A 430 -11.34 7.15 -20.13
CA GLN A 430 -10.89 6.85 -21.49
C GLN A 430 -9.51 7.41 -21.80
N ASN A 431 -8.72 6.68 -22.59
CA ASN A 431 -7.42 7.15 -23.09
C ASN A 431 -6.39 7.50 -22.00
N ASN A 432 -6.61 7.08 -20.76
CA ASN A 432 -5.65 7.27 -19.68
C ASN A 432 -4.40 6.45 -19.96
N THR A 433 -3.24 7.02 -19.64
CA THR A 433 -1.94 6.46 -20.00
C THR A 433 -1.04 6.38 -18.78
N ILE A 434 -0.50 5.19 -18.52
CA ILE A 434 0.66 5.00 -17.63
C ILE A 434 1.87 4.69 -18.52
N ASN A 435 2.88 5.55 -18.48
CA ASN A 435 4.04 5.45 -19.34
C ASN A 435 5.36 5.60 -18.59
N ASN A 436 6.40 4.91 -19.07
CA ASN A 436 7.79 5.04 -18.59
C ASN A 436 7.94 4.93 -17.07
N SER A 437 7.08 4.14 -16.41
CA SER A 437 6.97 4.08 -14.96
C SER A 437 7.50 2.75 -14.42
N TYR A 438 7.95 2.76 -13.16
CA TYR A 438 8.53 1.62 -12.47
C TYR A 438 7.66 1.18 -11.29
N PHE A 439 7.50 -0.14 -11.11
CA PHE A 439 6.68 -0.72 -10.06
C PHE A 439 7.44 -1.85 -9.38
N TYR A 440 7.57 -1.79 -8.05
CA TYR A 440 8.36 -2.77 -7.31
C TYR A 440 7.81 -3.04 -5.91
N HIS A 441 7.72 -4.33 -5.55
CA HIS A 441 7.22 -4.77 -4.24
C HIS A 441 5.75 -4.36 -3.99
N ILE A 442 4.85 -4.93 -4.79
CA ILE A 442 3.40 -4.59 -4.82
C ILE A 442 2.57 -5.87 -4.90
N ASP A 443 1.73 -6.34 -3.99
CA ASP A 443 1.26 -5.98 -2.67
C ASP A 443 1.61 -7.18 -1.79
N TRP A 444 2.03 -7.00 -0.54
CA TRP A 444 2.41 -8.13 0.33
C TRP A 444 1.24 -8.92 0.93
N SER A 445 0.02 -8.40 0.88
CA SER A 445 -1.17 -9.06 1.42
C SER A 445 -2.14 -9.57 0.35
N GLY A 446 -2.23 -8.87 -0.79
CA GLY A 446 -3.12 -9.21 -1.91
C GLY A 446 -4.61 -9.15 -1.55
N SER A 447 -4.94 -8.56 -0.40
CA SER A 447 -6.25 -8.68 0.24
C SER A 447 -7.19 -7.54 -0.11
N ASP A 448 -8.47 -7.86 -0.29
CA ASP A 448 -9.59 -6.92 -0.47
C ASP A 448 -9.41 -5.90 -1.59
N GLN A 449 -8.61 -6.20 -2.61
CA GLN A 449 -8.46 -5.36 -3.79
C GLN A 449 -9.65 -5.48 -4.75
N LYS A 450 -9.75 -4.53 -5.68
CA LYS A 450 -10.80 -4.49 -6.69
C LYS A 450 -10.53 -5.48 -7.83
N SER A 451 -11.58 -5.75 -8.61
CA SER A 451 -11.51 -6.58 -9.83
C SER A 451 -10.93 -7.99 -9.57
N LEU A 452 -9.94 -8.43 -10.34
CA LEU A 452 -9.25 -9.72 -10.17
C LEU A 452 -8.06 -9.62 -9.20
N MET A 453 -8.13 -8.71 -8.22
CA MET A 453 -7.04 -8.39 -7.29
C MET A 453 -5.78 -7.92 -8.03
N THR A 454 -5.89 -6.89 -8.87
CA THR A 454 -4.77 -6.51 -9.77
C THR A 454 -3.83 -5.48 -9.19
N THR A 455 -2.52 -5.66 -9.41
CA THR A 455 -1.49 -4.64 -9.08
C THR A 455 -1.79 -3.29 -9.76
N ILE A 456 -2.22 -3.32 -11.02
CA ILE A 456 -2.73 -2.14 -11.75
C ILE A 456 -4.10 -2.46 -12.32
N MET A 457 -5.08 -1.64 -11.96
CA MET A 457 -6.41 -1.68 -12.53
C MET A 457 -6.71 -0.38 -13.27
N MET A 458 -7.14 -0.47 -14.52
CA MET A 458 -7.75 0.67 -15.20
C MET A 458 -9.08 0.21 -15.78
N ASP A 459 -10.19 0.77 -15.33
CA ASP A 459 -11.50 0.61 -15.96
C ASP A 459 -11.63 1.51 -17.20
N GLY A 460 -12.78 1.44 -17.87
CA GLY A 460 -13.03 2.25 -19.06
C GLY A 460 -12.49 1.64 -20.35
N THR A 461 -12.08 2.48 -21.30
CA THR A 461 -11.70 2.03 -22.66
C THR A 461 -10.48 2.75 -23.23
N THR A 462 -9.79 2.08 -24.16
CA THR A 462 -8.66 2.61 -24.93
C THR A 462 -7.50 3.17 -24.10
N ASN A 463 -7.36 2.68 -22.86
CA ASN A 463 -6.25 3.02 -21.98
C ASN A 463 -4.93 2.42 -22.48
N ARG A 464 -3.82 3.00 -22.01
CA ARG A 464 -2.47 2.66 -22.44
C ARG A 464 -1.58 2.36 -21.25
N PHE A 465 -0.87 1.25 -21.33
CA PHE A 465 0.16 0.87 -20.37
C PHE A 465 1.44 0.55 -21.14
N THR A 466 2.37 1.50 -21.20
CA THR A 466 3.50 1.44 -22.15
C THR A 466 4.85 1.77 -21.55
N ASN A 467 5.90 1.09 -22.02
CA ASN A 467 7.29 1.34 -21.61
C ASN A 467 7.53 1.22 -20.09
N ASN A 468 6.71 0.46 -19.38
CA ASN A 468 6.81 0.31 -17.93
C ASN A 468 7.66 -0.90 -17.55
N THR A 469 8.27 -0.86 -16.37
CA THR A 469 8.97 -2.01 -15.77
C THR A 469 8.31 -2.37 -14.44
N MET A 470 7.99 -3.64 -14.24
CA MET A 470 7.32 -4.11 -13.04
C MET A 470 7.84 -5.48 -12.61
N HIS A 471 8.18 -5.63 -11.34
CA HIS A 471 8.55 -6.92 -10.78
C HIS A 471 8.36 -6.99 -9.27
N ARG A 472 8.40 -8.22 -8.76
CA ARG A 472 8.12 -8.57 -7.36
C ARG A 472 6.73 -8.13 -6.94
N THR A 473 5.73 -8.77 -7.55
CA THR A 473 4.32 -8.47 -7.25
C THR A 473 3.59 -9.63 -6.56
N GLY A 474 2.82 -9.33 -5.53
CA GLY A 474 2.08 -10.34 -4.76
C GLY A 474 0.90 -10.92 -5.53
N THR A 475 0.06 -10.07 -6.10
CA THR A 475 -1.19 -10.54 -6.69
C THR A 475 -1.00 -11.32 -7.98
N SER A 476 -1.88 -12.29 -8.23
CA SER A 476 -1.72 -13.24 -9.33
C SER A 476 -2.13 -12.68 -10.68
N ALA A 477 -3.08 -11.74 -10.69
CA ALA A 477 -3.38 -10.92 -11.86
C ALA A 477 -2.57 -9.63 -11.76
N THR A 478 -1.61 -9.41 -12.66
CA THR A 478 -0.73 -8.24 -12.52
C THR A 478 -1.40 -6.98 -13.05
N ILE A 479 -1.76 -6.94 -14.34
CA ILE A 479 -2.42 -5.77 -14.94
C ILE A 479 -3.74 -6.09 -15.63
N ARG A 480 -4.73 -5.20 -15.46
CA ARG A 480 -6.00 -5.16 -16.22
C ARG A 480 -6.28 -3.73 -16.68
N ILE A 481 -6.18 -3.50 -17.99
CA ILE A 481 -6.18 -2.14 -18.57
C ILE A 481 -7.49 -1.82 -19.31
N GLY A 482 -8.63 -2.29 -18.78
CA GLY A 482 -9.94 -1.96 -19.34
C GLY A 482 -10.17 -2.54 -20.74
N ASN A 483 -11.16 -2.00 -21.45
CA ASN A 483 -11.55 -2.49 -22.77
C ASN A 483 -10.67 -1.92 -23.89
N ALA A 484 -10.36 -2.75 -24.89
CA ALA A 484 -9.53 -2.38 -26.04
C ALA A 484 -8.19 -1.67 -25.68
N PRO A 485 -7.40 -2.23 -24.74
CA PRO A 485 -6.19 -1.56 -24.25
C PRO A 485 -5.05 -1.59 -25.27
N GLN A 486 -4.10 -0.68 -25.09
CA GLN A 486 -2.77 -0.77 -25.70
C GLN A 486 -1.73 -1.07 -24.62
N ILE A 487 -1.19 -2.29 -24.63
CA ILE A 487 -0.16 -2.73 -23.69
C ILE A 487 1.10 -3.03 -24.51
N MET A 488 2.10 -2.15 -24.46
CA MET A 488 3.24 -2.18 -25.39
C MET A 488 4.57 -1.90 -24.70
N PHE A 489 5.62 -2.63 -25.08
CA PHE A 489 7.01 -2.36 -24.67
C PHE A 489 7.27 -2.39 -23.16
N ASN A 490 6.49 -3.17 -22.40
CA ASN A 490 6.68 -3.32 -20.95
C ASN A 490 7.61 -4.50 -20.62
N GLU A 491 8.35 -4.39 -19.52
CA GLU A 491 9.09 -5.49 -18.89
C GLU A 491 8.38 -5.89 -17.60
N ILE A 492 7.66 -7.01 -17.61
CA ILE A 492 6.90 -7.51 -16.45
C ILE A 492 7.34 -8.95 -16.15
N TYR A 493 7.88 -9.18 -14.97
CA TYR A 493 8.40 -10.47 -14.52
C TYR A 493 8.31 -10.61 -13.00
N ASP A 494 8.52 -11.80 -12.45
CA ASP A 494 8.57 -12.02 -10.99
C ASP A 494 7.28 -11.57 -10.28
N THR A 495 6.14 -12.11 -10.71
CA THR A 495 4.80 -11.75 -10.24
C THR A 495 4.09 -12.96 -9.64
N ALA A 496 2.99 -12.74 -8.92
CA ALA A 496 2.11 -13.77 -8.34
C ALA A 496 2.70 -14.51 -7.12
N TYR A 497 3.28 -13.77 -6.17
CA TYR A 497 3.92 -14.34 -4.98
C TYR A 497 2.97 -14.87 -3.89
N ILE A 498 1.72 -14.41 -3.81
CA ILE A 498 0.81 -14.74 -2.67
C ILE A 498 -0.61 -15.13 -3.12
N GLN A 499 -0.79 -15.30 -4.43
CA GLN A 499 -2.05 -15.68 -5.04
C GLN A 499 -1.82 -16.63 -6.22
N SER A 500 -2.84 -17.42 -6.55
CA SER A 500 -2.82 -18.37 -7.67
C SER A 500 -3.88 -18.00 -8.73
N ASP A 501 -3.95 -18.80 -9.81
CA ASP A 501 -4.97 -18.68 -10.87
C ASP A 501 -5.04 -17.28 -11.51
N GLY A 502 -3.86 -16.76 -11.89
CA GLY A 502 -3.70 -15.44 -12.48
C GLY A 502 -2.91 -15.45 -13.78
N THR A 503 -2.68 -14.26 -14.30
CA THR A 503 -1.89 -13.99 -15.50
C THR A 503 -1.26 -12.61 -15.37
N VAL A 504 -0.12 -12.42 -16.02
CA VAL A 504 0.53 -11.12 -16.06
C VAL A 504 -0.39 -10.08 -16.71
N VAL A 505 -1.10 -10.43 -17.78
CA VAL A 505 -1.96 -9.51 -18.52
C VAL A 505 -3.38 -10.07 -18.67
N GLN A 506 -4.35 -9.40 -18.05
CA GLN A 506 -5.78 -9.67 -18.22
C GLN A 506 -6.35 -8.74 -19.30
N MET A 507 -6.58 -9.28 -20.49
CA MET A 507 -7.14 -8.54 -21.62
C MET A 507 -8.67 -8.55 -21.57
N MET A 508 -9.29 -7.37 -21.50
CA MET A 508 -10.74 -7.23 -21.63
C MET A 508 -11.11 -6.83 -23.05
N GLN A 509 -12.20 -7.43 -23.57
CA GLN A 509 -12.82 -7.04 -24.81
C GLN A 509 -14.25 -6.58 -24.51
N ALA A 510 -14.64 -5.41 -25.03
CA ALA A 510 -16.03 -4.99 -24.99
C ALA A 510 -16.89 -5.97 -25.82
N GLU A 511 -18.01 -6.43 -25.25
CA GLU A 511 -18.99 -7.26 -25.96
C GLU A 511 -19.71 -6.50 -27.09
#